data_AF-A0A562TBD7-F1
#
_entry.id   AF-A0A562TBD7-F1
#
_cell.length_a   1.000
_cell.length_b   1.000
_cell.length_c   1.000
_cell.angle_alpha   90.00
_cell.angle_beta   90.00
_cell.angle_gamma   90.00
#
_symmetry.space_group_name_H-M   'P 1'
#
loop_
_entity.id
_entity.type
_entity.pdbx_description
1 polymer ?
#
loop_
_entity_poly.entity_id
_entity_poly.type
_entity_poly.pdbx_seq_one_letter_code
_entity_poly.pdbx_strand_id
1 'polypeptide(L)'
;MKRIIGAVPDNMLKDIHLKLTALPNLFRDKVGEECSWSTPTFYRELRHVTTISNAEREKIMDVLDEVFNEVWDYCGRYRRPRR
;
A
#
# COMPACT_ATOMS: atom_id res chain seq x y z
N MET A 1 -9.25 -27.06 -16.16
CA MET A 1 -8.05 -26.39 -15.62
C MET A 1 -8.32 -26.01 -14.16
N LYS A 2 -7.64 -26.64 -13.21
CA LYS A 2 -7.75 -26.30 -11.78
C LYS A 2 -6.96 -25.01 -11.53
N ARG A 3 -7.62 -23.92 -11.14
CA ARG A 3 -6.93 -22.73 -10.62
C ARG A 3 -6.16 -23.18 -9.38
N ILE A 4 -4.84 -23.05 -9.40
CA ILE A 4 -4.02 -23.20 -8.20
C ILE A 4 -4.30 -21.96 -7.35
N ILE A 5 -5.35 -22.03 -6.52
CA ILE A 5 -5.55 -21.08 -5.44
C ILE A 5 -4.47 -21.45 -4.42
N GLY A 6 -3.35 -20.73 -4.43
CA GLY A 6 -2.31 -20.93 -3.42
C GLY A 6 -2.94 -20.93 -2.03
N ALA A 7 -2.53 -21.89 -1.19
CA ALA A 7 -3.15 -22.20 0.10
C ALA A 7 -3.54 -20.90 0.83
N VAL A 8 -4.83 -20.76 1.12
CA VAL A 8 -5.34 -19.66 1.93
C VAL A 8 -4.69 -19.83 3.31
N PRO A 9 -3.93 -18.83 3.82
CA PRO A 9 -3.34 -18.92 5.15
C PRO A 9 -4.39 -19.32 6.19
N ASP A 10 -4.06 -20.32 7.02
CA ASP A 10 -4.99 -20.85 8.05
C ASP A 10 -5.48 -19.75 9.00
N ASN A 11 -4.67 -18.70 9.19
CA ASN A 11 -4.99 -17.53 10.00
C ASN A 11 -5.08 -16.26 9.15
N MET A 12 -6.20 -16.11 8.45
CA MET A 12 -6.57 -14.91 7.69
C MET A 12 -6.41 -13.61 8.48
N LEU A 13 -6.77 -13.59 9.77
CA LEU A 13 -6.64 -12.40 10.60
C LEU A 13 -5.19 -11.96 10.73
N LYS A 14 -4.28 -12.90 11.04
CA LYS A 14 -2.85 -12.63 11.13
C LYS A 14 -2.29 -12.14 9.80
N ASP A 15 -2.67 -12.77 8.71
CA ASP A 15 -2.15 -12.42 7.38
C ASP A 15 -2.58 -11.01 6.93
N ILE A 16 -3.88 -10.68 7.06
CA ILE A 16 -4.39 -9.33 6.75
C ILE A 16 -3.74 -8.29 7.69
N HIS A 17 -3.59 -8.60 8.98
CA HIS A 17 -2.94 -7.70 9.92
C HIS A 17 -1.49 -7.40 9.53
N LEU A 18 -0.72 -8.41 9.10
CA LEU A 18 0.66 -8.22 8.62
C LEU A 18 0.71 -7.32 7.36
N LYS A 19 -0.25 -7.48 6.44
CA LYS A 19 -0.34 -6.59 5.26
C LYS A 19 -0.66 -5.15 5.64
N LEU A 20 -1.64 -4.94 6.51
CA LEU A 20 -2.03 -3.59 6.96
C LEU A 20 -0.93 -2.89 7.76
N THR A 21 -0.18 -3.63 8.57
CA THR A 21 0.95 -3.07 9.34
C THR A 21 2.16 -2.76 8.46
N ALA A 22 2.34 -3.48 7.35
CA ALA A 22 3.37 -3.17 6.35
C ALA A 22 3.00 -1.99 5.43
N LEU A 23 1.70 -1.72 5.26
CA LEU A 23 1.17 -0.72 4.32
C LEU A 23 1.81 0.68 4.46
N PRO A 24 1.98 1.26 5.67
CA PRO A 24 2.60 2.58 5.80
C PRO A 24 4.06 2.62 5.34
N ASN A 25 4.80 1.52 5.51
CA ASN A 25 6.18 1.42 5.05
C ASN A 25 6.23 1.35 3.52
N LEU A 26 5.36 0.53 2.91
CA LEU A 26 5.25 0.42 1.45
C LEU A 26 4.87 1.76 0.82
N PHE A 27 3.90 2.46 1.40
CA PHE A 27 3.49 3.79 0.97
C PHE A 27 4.65 4.79 1.05
N ARG A 28 5.36 4.85 2.18
CA ARG A 28 6.54 5.71 2.33
C ARG A 28 7.59 5.44 1.27
N ASP A 29 7.93 4.16 1.05
CA ASP A 29 9.01 3.78 0.15
C ASP A 29 8.68 4.16 -1.30
N LYS A 30 7.43 3.91 -1.73
CA LYS A 30 6.95 4.31 -3.07
C LYS A 30 6.86 5.82 -3.25
N VAL A 31 6.38 6.57 -2.26
CA VAL A 31 6.40 8.05 -2.32
C VAL A 31 7.86 8.54 -2.39
N GLY A 32 8.77 7.91 -1.64
CA GLY A 32 10.20 8.20 -1.69
C GLY A 32 10.77 8.04 -3.10
N GLU A 33 10.42 6.97 -3.79
CA GLU A 33 10.85 6.70 -5.17
C GLU A 33 10.25 7.72 -6.16
N GLU A 34 8.92 7.85 -6.20
CA GLU A 34 8.21 8.68 -7.18
C GLU A 34 8.47 10.19 -7.00
N CYS A 35 8.64 10.66 -5.76
CA CYS A 35 8.94 12.07 -5.47
C CYS A 35 10.45 12.33 -5.32
N SER A 36 11.31 11.31 -5.50
CA SER A 36 12.76 11.41 -5.26
C SER A 36 13.12 11.90 -3.85
N TRP A 37 12.31 11.52 -2.85
CA TRP A 37 12.52 11.87 -1.45
C TRP A 37 13.32 10.79 -0.73
N SER A 38 14.34 11.22 0.01
CA SER A 38 14.97 10.37 1.01
C SER A 38 14.02 10.13 2.20
N THR A 39 14.23 9.05 2.97
CA THR A 39 13.45 8.77 4.18
C THR A 39 13.38 9.97 5.15
N PRO A 40 14.47 10.71 5.44
CA PRO A 40 14.37 11.92 6.26
C PRO A 40 13.50 13.02 5.63
N THR A 41 13.51 13.15 4.31
CA THR A 41 12.70 14.14 3.58
C THR A 41 11.22 13.83 3.71
N PHE A 42 10.83 12.57 3.47
CA PHE A 42 9.45 12.13 3.69
C PHE A 42 8.94 12.51 5.09
N TYR A 43 9.72 12.21 6.14
CA TYR A 43 9.31 12.53 7.51
C TYR A 43 9.34 14.03 7.84
N ARG A 44 10.14 14.85 7.13
CA ARG A 44 10.05 16.32 7.25
C ARG A 44 8.75 16.82 6.63
N GLU A 45 8.43 16.40 5.41
CA GLU A 45 7.19 16.79 4.73
C GLU A 45 5.95 16.36 5.52
N LEU A 46 5.96 15.14 6.05
CA LEU A 46 4.88 14.62 6.89
C LEU A 46 4.59 15.51 8.12
N ARG A 47 5.62 16.12 8.71
CA ARG A 47 5.46 16.96 9.92
C ARG A 47 5.12 18.41 9.62
N HIS A 48 5.56 18.95 8.49
CA HIS A 48 5.57 20.39 8.27
C HIS A 48 4.80 20.87 7.04
N VAL A 49 4.39 19.99 6.12
CA VAL A 49 3.49 20.25 4.97
C VAL A 49 3.74 21.58 4.23
N THR A 50 5.00 22.02 4.11
CA THR A 50 5.30 23.35 3.57
C THR A 50 5.86 23.33 2.16
N THR A 51 6.27 22.17 1.61
CA THR A 51 7.00 22.17 0.32
C THR A 51 6.48 21.22 -0.75
N ILE A 52 5.35 20.52 -0.51
CA ILE A 52 4.78 19.59 -1.50
C ILE A 52 4.17 20.35 -2.70
N SER A 53 4.82 20.21 -3.85
CA SER A 53 4.39 20.73 -5.15
C SER A 53 3.12 20.04 -5.68
N ASN A 54 2.48 20.62 -6.70
CA ASN A 54 1.30 20.02 -7.32
C ASN A 54 1.59 18.64 -7.94
N ALA A 55 2.76 18.49 -8.57
CA ALA A 55 3.16 17.23 -9.16
C ALA A 55 3.38 16.14 -8.09
N GLU A 56 4.01 16.50 -6.98
CA GLU A 56 4.18 15.57 -5.84
C GLU A 56 2.83 15.21 -5.22
N ARG A 57 1.88 16.14 -5.12
CA ARG A 57 0.52 15.82 -4.63
C ARG A 57 -0.19 14.80 -5.50
N GLU A 58 -0.11 14.95 -6.81
CA GLU A 58 -0.67 14.00 -7.78
C GLU A 58 -0.02 12.62 -7.59
N LYS A 59 1.32 12.57 -7.53
CA LYS A 59 2.06 11.32 -7.29
C LYS A 59 1.76 10.67 -5.95
N ILE A 60 1.59 11.44 -4.89
CA ILE A 60 1.20 10.91 -3.58
C ILE A 60 -0.16 10.21 -3.65
N MET A 61 -1.13 10.78 -4.40
CA MET A 61 -2.44 10.16 -4.59
C MET A 61 -2.36 8.91 -5.48
N ASP A 62 -1.61 8.95 -6.58
CA ASP A 62 -1.38 7.78 -7.44
C ASP A 62 -0.79 6.61 -6.63
N VAL A 63 0.23 6.88 -5.81
CA VAL A 63 0.87 5.88 -4.95
C VAL A 63 -0.10 5.36 -3.89
N LEU A 64 -0.95 6.23 -3.33
CA LEU A 64 -1.97 5.81 -2.36
C LEU A 64 -2.93 4.80 -2.97
N ASP A 65 -3.48 5.12 -4.15
CA ASP A 65 -4.40 4.27 -4.87
C ASP A 65 -3.75 2.94 -5.24
N GLU A 66 -2.51 2.96 -5.72
CA GLU A 66 -1.75 1.75 -6.05
C GLU A 66 -1.60 0.83 -4.82
N VAL A 67 -1.12 1.38 -3.69
CA VAL A 67 -0.88 0.62 -2.47
C VAL A 67 -2.16 0.03 -1.89
N PHE A 68 -3.25 0.81 -1.88
CA PHE A 68 -4.54 0.30 -1.43
C PHE A 68 -5.09 -0.78 -2.36
N ASN A 69 -4.98 -0.60 -3.68
CA ASN A 69 -5.43 -1.60 -4.64
C ASN A 69 -4.65 -2.91 -4.50
N GLU A 70 -3.32 -2.85 -4.31
CA GLU A 70 -2.51 -4.05 -4.07
C GLU A 70 -2.98 -4.83 -2.84
N VAL A 71 -3.20 -4.14 -1.72
CA VAL A 71 -3.70 -4.76 -0.48
C VAL A 71 -5.12 -5.29 -0.67
N TRP A 72 -5.98 -4.54 -1.36
CA TRP A 72 -7.37 -4.90 -1.61
C TRP A 72 -7.52 -6.13 -2.51
N ASP A 73 -6.70 -6.23 -3.55
CA ASP A 73 -6.64 -7.35 -4.48
C ASP A 73 -6.06 -8.58 -3.80
N TYR A 74 -5.00 -8.40 -3.00
CA TYR A 74 -4.46 -9.47 -2.15
C TYR A 74 -5.54 -10.05 -1.22
N CYS A 75 -6.30 -9.17 -0.54
CA CYS A 75 -7.42 -9.57 0.32
C CYS A 75 -8.57 -10.24 -0.45
N GLY A 76 -8.66 -10.03 -1.77
CA GLY A 76 -9.63 -10.67 -2.64
C GLY A 76 -9.63 -12.19 -2.56
N ARG A 77 -8.49 -12.81 -2.23
CA ARG A 77 -8.36 -14.27 -2.04
C ARG A 77 -9.23 -14.84 -0.92
N TYR A 78 -9.62 -14.00 0.04
CA TYR A 78 -10.47 -14.37 1.17
C TYR A 78 -11.96 -14.15 0.91
N ARG A 79 -12.31 -13.44 -0.16
CA ARG A 79 -13.71 -13.17 -0.50
C ARG A 79 -14.35 -14.46 -1.00
N ARG A 80 -15.43 -14.91 -0.34
CA ARG A 80 -16.27 -15.97 -0.88
C ARG A 80 -16.96 -15.45 -2.15
N PRO A 81 -17.14 -16.27 -3.19
CA PRO A 81 -18.03 -15.91 -4.30
C PRO A 81 -19.41 -15.56 -3.70
N ARG A 82 -19.94 -14.38 -4.04
CA ARG A 82 -21.34 -14.06 -3.75
C ARG A 82 -22.18 -15.13 -4.49
N ARG A 83 -23.00 -15.86 -3.74
CA ARG A 83 -24.00 -16.77 -4.31
C ARG A 83 -25.13 -15.97 -4.93
#